data_AF-A0A7I9W346-F1
#
_entry.id   AF-A0A7I9W346-F1
#
_cell.length_a   1.000
_cell.length_b   1.000
_cell.length_c   1.000
_cell.angle_alpha   90.00
_cell.angle_beta   90.00
_cell.angle_gamma   90.00
#
_symmetry.space_group_name_H-M   'P 1'
#
loop_
_entity.id
_entity.type
_entity.pdbx_description
1 polymer ?
#
loop_
_entity_poly.entity_id
_entity_poly.type
_entity_poly.pdbx_seq_one_letter_code
_entity_poly.pdbx_strand_id
1 'polypeptide(L)'
;MHRSDRDVGWPAVAAQLRDTVGSADRATVLATAALALHQVDRVIAAVREGVGVDRVQNPPATLDTTLEFDVQTGSTVARRWSRHPRCPQCSHSG
;
A
#
# COMPACT_ATOMS: atom_id res chain seq x y z
N MET A 1 -13.90 0.61 1.90
CA MET A 1 -14.96 0.26 0.91
C MET A 1 -14.37 -0.78 -0.03
N HIS A 2 -14.94 -1.98 -0.10
CA HIS A 2 -14.28 -3.13 -0.72
C HIS A 2 -14.80 -3.37 -2.13
N ARG A 3 -13.88 -3.64 -3.07
CA ARG A 3 -14.20 -3.70 -4.49
C ARG A 3 -15.13 -4.86 -4.85
N SER A 4 -14.97 -6.00 -4.18
CA SER A 4 -15.87 -7.17 -4.32
C SER A 4 -17.31 -6.87 -3.90
N ASP A 5 -17.54 -5.94 -2.97
CA ASP A 5 -18.90 -5.56 -2.56
C ASP A 5 -19.57 -4.66 -3.62
N ARG A 6 -18.79 -4.02 -4.51
CA ARG A 6 -19.29 -3.14 -5.58
C ARG A 6 -19.39 -3.82 -6.94
N ASP A 7 -18.57 -4.83 -7.18
CA ASP A 7 -18.42 -5.47 -8.48
C ASP A 7 -18.36 -6.99 -8.27
N VAL A 8 -19.45 -7.66 -8.63
CA VAL A 8 -19.59 -9.13 -8.52
C VAL A 8 -18.60 -9.87 -9.43
N GLY A 9 -18.15 -9.25 -10.52
CA GLY A 9 -17.14 -9.80 -11.43
C GLY A 9 -15.70 -9.64 -10.92
N TRP A 10 -15.48 -8.77 -9.94
CA TRP A 10 -14.16 -8.46 -9.41
C TRP A 10 -13.31 -9.67 -9.00
N PRO A 11 -13.85 -10.75 -8.38
CA PRO A 11 -13.04 -11.91 -8.01
C PRO A 11 -12.35 -12.59 -9.19
N ALA A 12 -13.04 -12.69 -10.33
CA ALA A 12 -12.47 -13.30 -11.53
C ALA A 12 -11.35 -12.43 -12.13
N VAL A 13 -11.57 -11.11 -12.19
CA VAL A 13 -10.57 -10.15 -12.66
C VAL A 13 -9.36 -10.12 -11.74
N ALA A 14 -9.56 -10.09 -10.43
CA ALA A 14 -8.48 -10.11 -9.45
C ALA A 14 -7.63 -11.38 -9.56
N ALA A 15 -8.25 -12.54 -9.82
CA ALA A 15 -7.53 -13.79 -10.05
C ALA A 15 -6.63 -13.73 -11.28
N GLN A 16 -7.08 -13.10 -12.38
CA GLN A 16 -6.27 -12.91 -13.59
C GLN A 16 -5.10 -11.95 -13.35
N LEU A 17 -5.35 -10.85 -12.64
CA LEU A 17 -4.32 -9.84 -12.37
C LEU A 17 -3.23 -10.34 -11.42
N ARG A 18 -3.53 -11.29 -10.52
CA ARG A 18 -2.57 -11.81 -9.56
C ARG A 18 -1.31 -12.38 -10.21
N ASP A 19 -1.47 -13.04 -11.36
CA ASP A 19 -0.38 -13.70 -12.07
C ASP A 19 0.20 -12.80 -13.19
N THR A 20 -0.17 -11.52 -13.19
CA THR A 20 0.27 -10.53 -14.17
C THR A 20 1.30 -9.59 -13.56
N VAL A 21 2.45 -9.45 -14.22
CA VAL A 21 3.46 -8.44 -13.84
C VAL A 21 3.06 -7.09 -14.41
N GLY A 22 2.91 -6.09 -13.53
CA GLY A 22 2.72 -4.70 -13.95
C GLY A 22 3.99 -4.11 -14.58
N SER A 23 3.83 -3.25 -15.58
CA SER A 23 4.94 -2.52 -16.21
C SER A 23 4.83 -1.01 -15.93
N ALA A 24 5.97 -0.34 -15.91
CA ALA A 24 6.09 1.11 -15.81
C ALA A 24 7.40 1.56 -16.48
N ASP A 25 7.51 2.85 -16.84
CA ASP A 25 8.77 3.40 -17.31
C ASP A 25 9.84 3.41 -16.20
N ARG A 26 11.11 3.56 -16.59
CA ARG A 26 12.23 3.50 -15.66
C ARG A 26 12.18 4.57 -14.58
N ALA A 27 11.72 5.78 -14.89
CA ALA A 27 11.65 6.86 -13.91
C ALA A 27 10.59 6.54 -12.85
N THR A 28 9.45 6.01 -13.26
CA THR A 28 8.39 5.56 -12.35
C THR A 28 8.87 4.43 -11.44
N VAL A 29 9.54 3.42 -11.98
CA VAL A 29 10.09 2.31 -11.17
C VAL A 29 11.09 2.80 -10.13
N LEU A 30 12.02 3.69 -10.51
CA LEU A 30 13.01 4.24 -9.59
C LEU A 30 12.37 5.12 -8.51
N ALA A 31 11.37 5.93 -8.87
CA ALA A 31 10.63 6.75 -7.91
C ALA A 31 9.86 5.89 -6.90
N THR A 32 9.19 4.82 -7.36
CA THR A 32 8.51 3.86 -6.49
C THR A 32 9.50 3.17 -5.55
N ALA A 33 10.64 2.72 -6.06
CA ALA A 33 11.67 2.08 -5.24
C ALA A 33 12.25 3.01 -4.17
N ALA A 34 12.55 4.26 -4.54
CA ALA A 34 13.04 5.27 -3.60
C ALA A 34 12.02 5.56 -2.49
N LEU A 35 10.75 5.74 -2.87
CA LEU A 35 9.66 5.93 -1.90
C LEU A 35 9.52 4.73 -0.97
N ALA A 36 9.50 3.51 -1.53
CA ALA A 36 9.37 2.29 -0.74
C ALA A 36 10.51 2.13 0.27
N LEU A 37 11.75 2.39 -0.14
CA LEU A 37 12.91 2.33 0.74
C LEU A 37 12.79 3.32 1.91
N HIS A 38 12.39 4.56 1.63
CA HIS A 38 12.16 5.57 2.67
C HIS A 38 11.06 5.15 3.67
N GLN A 39 9.99 4.49 3.21
CA GLN A 39 8.97 3.97 4.12
C GLN A 39 9.50 2.82 4.99
N VAL A 40 10.33 1.93 4.43
CA VAL A 40 10.96 0.83 5.16
C VAL A 40 11.85 1.36 6.29
N ASP A 41 12.66 2.38 6.02
CA ASP A 41 13.52 2.99 7.03
C ASP A 41 12.72 3.54 8.23
N ARG A 42 11.55 4.14 7.96
CA ARG A 42 10.64 4.60 9.04
C ARG A 42 10.09 3.45 9.87
N VAL A 43 9.72 2.34 9.25
CA VAL A 43 9.26 1.15 9.97
C VAL A 43 10.39 0.59 10.82
N ILE A 44 11.61 0.50 10.29
CA ILE A 44 12.78 0.01 11.02
C ILE A 44 13.07 0.91 12.23
N ALA A 45 12.99 2.23 12.08
CA ALA A 45 13.19 3.17 13.18
C ALA A 45 12.13 2.96 14.29
N ALA A 46 10.85 2.88 13.92
CA ALA A 46 9.76 2.62 14.86
C ALA A 46 9.96 1.33 15.68
N VAL A 47 10.34 0.25 15.00
CA VAL A 47 10.62 -1.05 15.62
C VAL A 47 11.79 -0.96 16.59
N ARG A 48 12.87 -0.25 16.24
CA ARG A 48 14.04 -0.06 17.12
C ARG A 48 13.69 0.75 18.38
N GLU A 49 12.78 1.71 18.27
CA GLU A 49 12.29 2.51 19.39
C GLU A 49 11.29 1.75 20.28
N GLY A 50 10.85 0.55 19.87
CA GLY A 50 9.86 -0.24 20.60
C GLY A 50 8.45 0.37 20.55
N VAL A 51 8.20 1.27 19.61
CA VAL A 51 6.92 1.97 19.46
C VAL A 51 6.16 1.35 18.28
N GLY A 52 4.84 1.22 18.41
CA GLY A 52 3.98 0.82 17.29
C GLY A 52 4.14 1.80 16.12
N VAL A 53 4.21 1.28 14.88
CA VAL A 53 4.40 2.09 13.67
C VAL A 53 3.31 3.15 13.49
N ASP A 54 2.11 2.87 14.00
CA ASP A 54 0.95 3.76 14.06
C ASP A 54 1.08 4.89 15.10
N ARG A 55 1.98 4.75 16.07
CA ARG A 55 2.15 5.67 17.21
C ARG A 55 3.35 6.62 17.08
N VAL A 56 4.15 6.48 16.02
CA VAL A 56 5.26 7.41 15.73
C VAL A 56 4.70 8.75 15.27
N GLN A 57 5.37 9.86 15.59
CA GLN A 57 4.92 11.22 15.22
C GLN A 57 4.68 11.42 13.72
N ASN A 58 5.33 10.61 12.87
CA ASN A 58 5.15 10.65 11.43
C ASN A 58 5.12 9.21 10.88
N PRO A 59 3.96 8.52 10.97
CA PRO A 59 3.86 7.15 10.51
C PRO A 59 4.16 7.06 8.99
N PRO A 60 4.57 5.89 8.49
CA PRO A 60 4.74 5.68 7.06
C PRO A 60 3.46 6.06 6.31
N ALA A 61 3.59 6.86 5.25
CA ALA A 61 2.45 7.33 4.46
C ALA A 61 1.76 6.19 3.70
N THR A 62 2.38 5.01 3.63
CA THR A 62 1.84 3.77 3.09
C THR A 62 1.04 2.95 4.10
N LEU A 63 1.01 3.35 5.38
CA LEU A 63 0.22 2.64 6.40
C LEU A 63 -1.28 2.79 6.09
N ASP A 64 -1.94 1.66 5.86
CA ASP A 64 -3.36 1.57 5.43
C ASP A 64 -3.69 2.48 4.23
N THR A 65 -2.70 2.74 3.37
CA THR A 65 -2.82 3.71 2.28
C THR A 65 -2.06 3.22 1.05
N THR A 66 -2.70 3.28 -0.11
CA THR A 66 -2.01 3.12 -1.40
C THR A 66 -1.54 4.48 -1.85
N LEU A 67 -0.25 4.61 -2.17
CA LEU A 67 0.30 5.80 -2.81
C LEU A 67 0.43 5.55 -4.30
N GLU A 68 -0.20 6.40 -5.10
CA GLU A 68 -0.10 6.40 -6.56
C GLU A 68 0.79 7.59 -6.94
N PHE A 69 1.93 7.32 -7.58
CA PHE A 69 2.89 8.33 -7.99
C PHE A 69 2.91 8.44 -9.51
N ASP A 70 2.78 9.65 -10.03
CA ASP A 70 2.87 9.94 -11.45
C ASP A 70 4.03 10.92 -11.68
N VAL A 71 5.12 10.40 -12.25
CA VAL A 71 6.33 11.17 -12.57
C VAL A 71 6.03 12.26 -13.59
N GLN A 72 5.17 11.97 -14.57
CA GLN A 72 4.94 12.84 -15.72
C GLN A 72 4.17 14.10 -15.30
N THR A 73 3.21 13.96 -14.39
CA THR A 73 2.46 15.10 -13.83
C THR A 73 3.07 15.64 -12.52
N GLY A 74 4.07 14.96 -11.96
CA GLY A 74 4.66 15.30 -10.67
C GLY A 74 3.68 15.16 -9.51
N SER A 75 2.67 14.28 -9.65
CA SER A 75 1.59 14.16 -8.68
C SER A 75 1.71 12.91 -7.81
N THR A 76 1.18 13.00 -6.60
CA THR A 76 1.07 11.86 -5.68
C THR A 76 -0.32 11.84 -5.09
N VAL A 77 -1.03 10.74 -5.30
CA VAL A 77 -2.37 10.52 -4.75
C VAL A 77 -2.29 9.49 -3.64
N ALA A 78 -2.83 9.84 -2.48
CA ALA A 78 -2.97 8.93 -1.35
C ALA A 78 -4.40 8.40 -1.28
N ARG A 79 -4.55 7.10 -1.48
CA ARG A 79 -5.83 6.40 -1.35
C ARG A 79 -5.83 5.55 -0.10
N ARG A 80 -6.46 6.07 0.96
CA ARG A 80 -6.64 5.32 2.21
C ARG A 80 -7.56 4.13 1.99
N TRP A 81 -7.22 3.01 2.59
CA TRP A 81 -8.04 1.81 2.62
C TRP A 81 -8.19 1.33 4.06
N SER A 82 -9.26 0.58 4.30
CA SER A 82 -9.48 -0.09 5.58
C SER A 82 -9.40 -1.59 5.35
N ARG A 83 -8.89 -2.32 6.35
CA ARG A 83 -8.91 -3.79 6.34
C ARG A 83 -10.34 -4.29 6.11
N HIS A 84 -10.47 -5.39 5.37
CA HIS A 84 -11.77 -6.00 5.12
C HIS A 84 -12.28 -6.73 6.37
N PRO A 85 -13.49 -6.44 6.88
CA PRO A 85 -14.00 -7.02 8.13
C PRO A 85 -14.04 -8.56 8.11
N ARG A 86 -14.26 -9.14 6.93
CA ARG A 86 -14.31 -10.59 6.72
C ARG A 86 -12.99 -11.23 6.27
N CYS A 87 -11.86 -10.50 6.31
CA CYS A 87 -10.57 -11.07 5.93
C CYS A 87 -10.01 -11.90 7.09
N PRO A 88 -9.95 -13.24 6.98
CA PRO A 88 -9.58 -14.10 8.10
C PRO A 88 -8.12 -13.91 8.54
N GLN A 89 -7.23 -13.50 7.63
CA GLN A 89 -5.83 -13.22 7.96
C GLN A 89 -5.65 -11.86 8.67
N CYS A 90 -6.48 -10.87 8.30
CA CYS A 90 -6.38 -9.52 8.86
C CYS A 90 -7.09 -9.38 10.21
N SER A 91 -7.96 -10.32 10.59
CA SER A 91 -8.66 -10.36 11.89
C SER A 91 -7.83 -10.95 13.03
N HIS A 92 -6.70 -11.61 12.75
CA HIS A 92 -5.84 -12.26 13.75
C HIS A 92 -4.64 -11.42 14.21
N SER A 93 -4.42 -10.23 13.66
CA SER A 93 -3.35 -9.32 14.09
C SER A 93 -3.92 -8.25 15.03
N GLY A 94 -3.95 -8.59 16.32
CA GLY A 94 -4.17 -7.68 17.45
C GLY A 94 -2.92 -7.58 18.31
#